data_AF-A0A2H3CTA8-F1
#
_entry.id   AF-A0A2H3CTA8-F1
#
_cell.length_a   1.000
_cell.length_b   1.000
_cell.length_c   1.000
_cell.angle_alpha   90.00
_cell.angle_beta   90.00
_cell.angle_gamma   90.00
#
_symmetry.space_group_name_H-M   'P 1'
#
loop_
_entity.id
_entity.type
_entity.pdbx_description
1 polymer ?
#
loop_
_entity_poly.entity_id
_entity_poly.type
_entity_poly.pdbx_seq_one_letter_code
_entity_poly.pdbx_strand_id
1 'polypeptide(L)'
;MENREDEAEQDEQEDKEDELDDDSSTDMPVAAPSKNFAEAQKPSSHCIAVQRNLHLAPDLPFDTLKAQVLEQIAAALQPAQISYEDYTICFSIPYHIKNGLLKTLEDYETLMAKVGKMKSPSCCLDITQIHQEAGHADENTPPNHYLFDAMDPRSLVKKLLLLQTRLQQHKDQGQVPTITIAPVVHVNIPNDLLQPFPLAPAPQPLGNGAIPLIPSHLIPGPNMDIEAFCDAQQLSHSICDCLLRNKFMQAHGFEFVTVQDLKDMGLVFGDIADLKNAVRSWSVAHNH
;
A
#
# COMPACT_ATOMS: atom_id res chain seq x y z
N MET A 1 -41.08 -17.50 -43.91
CA MET A 1 -41.21 -16.90 -42.57
C MET A 1 -39.81 -16.42 -42.19
N GLU A 2 -39.17 -15.45 -42.85
CA GLU A 2 -39.63 -14.12 -43.31
C GLU A 2 -40.27 -13.31 -42.19
N ASN A 3 -39.42 -12.49 -41.55
CA ASN A 3 -39.67 -11.33 -40.67
C ASN A 3 -38.36 -10.51 -40.83
N ARG A 4 -38.25 -9.32 -41.47
CA ARG A 4 -39.09 -8.10 -41.49
C ARG A 4 -39.52 -7.75 -40.06
N GLU A 5 -39.21 -6.60 -39.47
CA GLU A 5 -39.06 -5.25 -40.01
C GLU A 5 -38.55 -4.35 -38.85
N ASP A 6 -38.40 -3.05 -39.13
CA ASP A 6 -38.39 -1.92 -38.19
C ASP A 6 -37.04 -1.33 -37.74
N GLU A 7 -36.52 -0.56 -38.70
CA GLU A 7 -35.92 0.76 -38.57
C GLU A 7 -36.59 1.65 -37.50
N ALA A 8 -35.77 2.37 -36.73
CA ALA A 8 -36.18 3.59 -36.06
C ALA A 8 -35.00 4.57 -36.06
N GLU A 9 -34.95 5.37 -37.12
CA GLU A 9 -34.26 6.66 -37.17
C GLU A 9 -34.87 7.58 -36.11
N GLN A 10 -34.01 8.20 -35.30
CA GLN A 10 -34.33 9.48 -34.65
C GLN A 10 -33.15 10.42 -34.85
N ASP A 11 -33.33 11.29 -35.84
CA ASP A 11 -32.85 12.67 -35.88
C ASP A 11 -33.23 13.41 -34.58
N GLU A 12 -32.37 14.33 -34.14
CA GLU A 12 -32.71 15.70 -33.70
C GLU A 12 -31.43 16.38 -33.16
N GLN A 13 -30.92 17.35 -33.94
CA GLN A 13 -30.87 18.81 -33.66
C GLN A 13 -29.70 19.25 -32.75
N GLU A 14 -28.69 19.93 -33.31
CA GLU A 14 -28.64 21.37 -33.67
C GLU A 14 -28.48 22.31 -32.46
N ASP A 15 -27.49 23.20 -32.64
CA ASP A 15 -27.32 24.53 -32.04
C ASP A 15 -26.94 24.66 -30.56
N LYS A 16 -25.68 25.06 -30.34
CA LYS A 16 -25.43 26.43 -29.85
C LYS A 16 -23.97 26.85 -29.98
N GLU A 17 -23.73 27.70 -30.96
CA GLU A 17 -22.68 28.71 -30.96
C GLU A 17 -23.00 29.75 -29.89
N ASP A 18 -22.01 30.17 -29.10
CA ASP A 18 -21.98 31.48 -28.45
C ASP A 18 -20.50 31.87 -28.27
N GLU A 19 -20.00 32.58 -29.29
CA GLU A 19 -18.82 33.45 -29.21
C GLU A 19 -19.08 34.56 -28.19
N LEU A 20 -18.16 34.77 -27.24
CA LEU A 20 -17.97 36.08 -26.61
C LEU A 20 -16.47 36.32 -26.40
N ASP A 21 -15.91 37.07 -27.34
CA ASP A 21 -14.72 37.89 -27.14
C ASP A 21 -15.06 39.03 -26.16
N ASP A 22 -14.28 39.20 -25.09
CA ASP A 22 -14.21 40.48 -24.39
C ASP A 22 -12.76 40.81 -24.05
N ASP A 23 -12.19 41.61 -24.96
CA ASP A 23 -10.94 42.33 -24.87
C ASP A 23 -11.14 43.57 -23.97
N SER A 24 -10.55 43.54 -22.78
CA SER A 24 -10.29 44.78 -22.04
C SER A 24 -8.89 44.78 -21.46
N SER A 25 -7.96 45.10 -22.37
CA SER A 25 -6.76 45.89 -22.10
C SER A 25 -6.98 46.92 -20.99
N THR A 26 -6.26 46.78 -19.87
CA THR A 26 -6.00 47.87 -18.92
C THR A 26 -4.50 47.89 -18.62
N ASP A 27 -3.85 48.87 -19.22
CA ASP A 27 -2.44 49.21 -19.08
C ASP A 27 -2.21 50.18 -17.91
N MET A 28 -0.96 50.28 -17.47
CA MET A 28 -0.32 51.25 -16.55
C MET A 28 -0.21 50.91 -15.03
N PRO A 29 0.75 51.52 -14.28
CA PRO A 29 2.19 51.59 -14.53
C PRO A 29 3.09 51.29 -13.29
N VAL A 30 4.34 50.89 -13.56
CA VAL A 30 5.63 51.21 -12.89
C VAL A 30 5.64 51.60 -11.39
N ALA A 31 6.31 50.78 -10.55
CA ALA A 31 7.18 51.27 -9.47
C ALA A 31 8.13 50.18 -8.88
N ALA A 32 9.41 50.25 -9.28
CA ALA A 32 10.65 50.18 -8.48
C ALA A 32 10.97 49.01 -7.50
N PRO A 33 12.27 48.75 -7.23
CA PRO A 33 12.80 47.44 -6.86
C PRO A 33 12.84 47.22 -5.33
N SER A 34 12.35 46.06 -4.88
CA SER A 34 12.42 45.67 -3.46
C SER A 34 12.99 44.27 -3.29
N LYS A 35 14.28 44.25 -2.95
CA LYS A 35 14.96 43.39 -1.96
C LYS A 35 14.66 41.89 -2.04
N ASN A 36 15.67 41.17 -2.54
CA ASN A 36 15.93 39.75 -2.32
C ASN A 36 15.61 39.32 -0.88
N PHE A 37 14.42 38.73 -0.70
CA PHE A 37 14.19 37.83 0.41
C PHE A 37 14.85 36.51 0.03
N ALA A 38 15.79 36.06 0.86
CA ALA A 38 16.28 34.69 0.81
C ALA A 38 15.08 33.77 1.03
N GLU A 39 14.54 33.28 -0.08
CA GLU A 39 13.52 32.27 -0.16
C GLU A 39 14.04 31.05 0.60
N ALA A 40 13.53 30.86 1.81
CA ALA A 40 13.81 29.69 2.59
C ALA A 40 13.29 28.50 1.78
N GLN A 41 14.21 27.76 1.15
CA GLN A 41 13.94 26.49 0.49
C GLN A 41 13.19 25.60 1.50
N LYS A 42 11.87 25.54 1.34
CA LYS A 42 11.02 24.59 2.02
C LYS A 42 11.64 23.22 1.77
N PRO A 43 11.87 22.39 2.80
CA PRO A 43 12.32 21.02 2.57
C PRO A 43 11.22 20.33 1.77
N SER A 44 11.43 20.27 0.46
CA SER A 44 10.68 19.43 -0.47
C SER A 44 10.90 18.02 0.03
N SER A 45 9.87 17.45 0.68
CA SER A 45 9.80 16.02 0.91
C SER A 45 9.79 15.38 -0.48
N HIS A 46 10.97 14.94 -0.90
CA HIS A 46 11.25 14.42 -2.22
C HIS A 46 10.41 13.15 -2.43
N CYS A 47 9.20 13.30 -2.95
CA CYS A 47 8.38 12.17 -3.38
C CYS A 47 8.96 11.70 -4.71
N ILE A 48 9.46 10.46 -4.74
CA ILE A 48 9.91 9.83 -5.97
C ILE A 48 8.67 9.25 -6.64
N ALA A 49 8.14 9.95 -7.63
CA ALA A 49 7.09 9.40 -8.48
C ALA A 49 7.70 8.26 -9.31
N VAL A 50 7.32 7.02 -9.00
CA VAL A 50 7.74 5.84 -9.77
C VAL A 50 6.61 5.48 -10.73
N GLN A 51 6.79 5.79 -12.01
CA GLN A 51 5.87 5.38 -13.06
C GLN A 51 6.11 3.91 -13.41
N ARG A 52 5.08 3.06 -13.33
CA ARG A 52 5.13 1.63 -13.69
C ARG A 52 3.95 1.28 -14.59
N ASN A 53 4.20 0.60 -15.71
CA ASN A 53 3.13 0.18 -16.61
C ASN A 53 2.50 -1.11 -16.08
N LEU A 54 1.18 -1.09 -15.85
CA LEU A 54 0.39 -2.28 -15.52
C LEU A 54 -0.31 -2.78 -16.80
N HIS A 55 -0.24 -4.09 -17.05
CA HIS A 55 -0.91 -4.70 -18.19
C HIS A 55 -2.28 -5.23 -17.75
N LEU A 56 -3.35 -4.56 -18.19
CA LEU A 56 -4.72 -4.99 -17.92
C LEU A 56 -5.21 -5.91 -19.04
N ALA A 57 -5.26 -7.21 -18.77
CA ALA A 57 -5.96 -8.13 -19.64
C ALA A 57 -7.49 -7.98 -19.40
N PRO A 58 -8.33 -8.02 -20.47
CA PRO A 58 -9.78 -7.81 -20.36
C PRO A 58 -10.49 -8.87 -19.51
N ASP A 59 -9.88 -10.04 -19.35
CA ASP A 59 -10.36 -11.23 -18.66
C ASP A 59 -9.72 -11.42 -17.27
N LEU A 60 -8.95 -10.44 -16.81
CA LEU A 60 -8.26 -10.54 -15.52
C LEU A 60 -9.27 -10.42 -14.35
N PRO A 61 -9.25 -11.31 -13.34
CA PRO A 61 -10.07 -11.13 -12.16
C PRO A 61 -9.52 -10.00 -11.28
N PHE A 62 -10.41 -9.33 -10.54
CA PHE A 62 -10.07 -8.18 -9.68
C PHE A 62 -8.93 -8.49 -8.68
N ASP A 63 -8.92 -9.70 -8.12
CA ASP A 63 -7.88 -10.13 -7.17
C ASP A 63 -6.49 -10.17 -7.81
N THR A 64 -6.39 -10.53 -9.10
CA THR A 64 -5.10 -10.54 -9.80
C THR A 64 -4.62 -9.12 -10.08
N LEU A 65 -5.52 -8.20 -10.43
CA LEU A 65 -5.17 -6.78 -10.51
C LEU A 65 -4.66 -6.27 -9.16
N LYS A 66 -5.39 -6.59 -8.09
CA LYS A 66 -5.02 -6.24 -6.71
C LYS A 66 -3.61 -6.73 -6.38
N ALA A 67 -3.32 -7.99 -6.67
CA ALA A 67 -2.00 -8.58 -6.45
C ALA A 67 -0.90 -7.89 -7.26
N GLN A 68 -1.15 -7.59 -8.54
CA GLN A 68 -0.17 -6.88 -9.39
C GLN A 68 0.10 -5.47 -8.88
N VAL A 69 -0.92 -4.73 -8.45
CA VAL A 69 -0.76 -3.39 -7.87
C VAL A 69 0.08 -3.47 -6.59
N LEU A 70 -0.23 -4.41 -5.70
CA LEU A 70 0.54 -4.63 -4.47
C LEU A 70 1.99 -5.04 -4.74
N GLU A 71 2.24 -5.86 -5.75
CA GLU A 71 3.59 -6.23 -6.18
C GLU A 71 4.39 -5.02 -6.69
N GLN A 72 3.76 -4.11 -7.44
CA GLN A 72 4.42 -2.87 -7.88
C GLN A 72 4.72 -1.93 -6.71
N ILE A 73 3.80 -1.80 -5.75
CA ILE A 73 4.00 -1.04 -4.52
C ILE A 73 5.18 -1.62 -3.72
N ALA A 74 5.21 -2.94 -3.55
CA ALA A 74 6.27 -3.66 -2.85
C ALA A 74 7.64 -3.41 -3.48
N ALA A 75 7.70 -3.46 -4.81
CA ALA A 75 8.92 -3.23 -5.56
C ALA A 75 9.42 -1.77 -5.45
N ALA A 76 8.53 -0.81 -5.21
CA ALA A 76 8.86 0.61 -5.11
C ALA A 76 9.27 1.03 -3.69
N LEU A 77 8.61 0.51 -2.65
CA LEU A 77 8.71 1.08 -1.30
C LEU A 77 9.79 0.49 -0.37
N GLN A 78 10.33 -0.71 -0.61
CA GLN A 78 11.38 -1.35 0.21
C GLN A 78 11.26 -1.07 1.74
N PRO A 79 10.07 -1.27 2.36
CA PRO A 79 9.84 -2.50 3.12
C PRO A 79 8.42 -3.11 2.95
N ALA A 80 8.22 -4.30 3.54
CA ALA A 80 7.27 -5.36 3.11
C ALA A 80 5.83 -5.33 3.67
N GLN A 81 5.37 -4.25 4.31
CA GLN A 81 3.97 -4.18 4.76
C GLN A 81 3.07 -3.64 3.64
N ILE A 82 2.29 -4.55 3.05
CA ILE A 82 1.53 -4.30 1.82
C ILE A 82 0.07 -4.70 2.09
N SER A 83 -0.63 -3.94 2.95
CA SER A 83 -2.08 -4.06 3.03
C SER A 83 -2.72 -3.17 1.98
N TYR A 84 -3.63 -3.70 1.17
CA TYR A 84 -4.33 -2.92 0.15
C TYR A 84 -5.16 -1.78 0.75
N GLU A 85 -5.64 -1.95 1.98
CA GLU A 85 -6.47 -0.94 2.67
C GLU A 85 -5.68 0.31 3.09
N ASP A 86 -4.34 0.22 3.15
CA ASP A 86 -3.47 1.35 3.46
C ASP A 86 -3.19 2.24 2.24
N TYR A 87 -3.81 1.95 1.09
CA TYR A 87 -3.62 2.70 -0.15
C TYR A 87 -4.97 3.14 -0.73
N THR A 88 -5.02 4.39 -1.18
CA THR A 88 -6.09 4.89 -2.05
C THR A 88 -5.62 4.76 -3.48
N ILE A 89 -6.27 3.89 -4.25
CA ILE A 89 -5.97 3.67 -5.65
C ILE A 89 -7.07 4.36 -6.46
N CYS A 90 -6.69 5.42 -7.16
CA CYS A 90 -7.54 6.09 -8.13
C CYS A 90 -7.18 5.61 -9.54
N PHE A 91 -8.12 5.69 -10.46
CA PHE A 91 -7.89 5.45 -11.87
C PHE A 91 -8.38 6.64 -12.69
N SER A 92 -7.68 6.94 -13.78
CA SER A 92 -8.14 7.89 -14.77
C SER A 92 -8.11 7.25 -16.15
N ILE A 93 -9.19 7.47 -16.90
CA ILE A 93 -9.30 7.04 -18.29
C ILE A 93 -9.35 8.32 -19.12
N PRO A 94 -8.39 8.55 -20.04
CA PRO A 94 -8.39 9.73 -20.89
C PRO A 94 -9.76 9.94 -21.54
N TYR A 95 -10.32 11.14 -21.40
CA TYR A 95 -11.62 11.57 -21.96
C TYR A 95 -12.90 10.92 -21.37
N HIS A 96 -12.80 9.89 -20.52
CA HIS A 96 -13.99 9.23 -19.97
C HIS A 96 -14.18 9.44 -18.47
N ILE A 97 -13.14 9.25 -17.66
CA ILE A 97 -13.24 9.29 -16.20
C ILE A 97 -12.00 10.00 -15.65
N LYS A 98 -12.22 11.06 -14.87
CA LYS A 98 -11.17 11.73 -14.09
C LYS A 98 -11.31 11.27 -12.64
N ASN A 99 -10.26 10.64 -12.10
CA ASN A 99 -10.14 10.25 -10.70
C ASN A 99 -11.26 9.32 -10.19
N GLY A 100 -11.54 8.24 -10.91
CA GLY A 100 -12.39 7.16 -10.41
C GLY A 100 -11.70 6.45 -9.25
N LEU A 101 -12.43 6.05 -8.21
CA LEU A 101 -11.86 5.36 -7.06
C LEU A 101 -11.97 3.84 -7.28
N LEU A 102 -10.90 3.08 -7.08
CA LEU A 102 -10.90 1.62 -7.25
C LEU A 102 -10.87 0.94 -5.88
N LYS A 103 -12.04 0.71 -5.27
CA LYS A 103 -12.16 0.02 -3.97
C LYS A 103 -12.95 -1.27 -4.05
N THR A 104 -13.99 -1.28 -4.87
CA THR A 104 -14.95 -2.38 -4.96
C THR A 104 -14.84 -3.11 -6.29
N LEU A 105 -15.44 -4.31 -6.34
CA LEU A 105 -15.56 -5.07 -7.58
C LEU A 105 -16.38 -4.30 -8.63
N GLU A 106 -17.40 -3.54 -8.20
CA GLU A 106 -18.25 -2.74 -9.10
C GLU A 106 -17.45 -1.61 -9.78
N ASP A 107 -16.52 -0.99 -9.05
CA ASP A 107 -15.61 0.02 -9.60
C ASP A 107 -14.72 -0.60 -10.69
N TYR A 108 -14.23 -1.82 -10.45
CA TYR A 108 -13.42 -2.56 -11.39
C TYR A 108 -14.20 -2.96 -12.65
N GLU A 109 -15.42 -3.47 -12.51
CA GLU A 109 -16.28 -3.79 -13.65
C GLU A 109 -16.58 -2.54 -14.48
N THR A 110 -16.81 -1.40 -13.83
CA THR A 110 -17.02 -0.10 -14.50
C THR A 110 -15.78 0.35 -15.26
N LEU A 111 -14.59 0.21 -14.67
CA LEU A 111 -13.31 0.45 -15.32
C LEU A 111 -13.18 -0.41 -16.58
N MET A 112 -13.38 -1.73 -16.46
CA MET A 112 -13.23 -2.67 -17.58
C MET A 112 -14.25 -2.44 -18.69
N ALA A 113 -15.51 -2.15 -18.34
CA ALA A 113 -16.57 -1.84 -19.30
C ALA A 113 -16.28 -0.54 -20.10
N LYS A 114 -15.56 0.42 -19.50
CA LYS A 114 -15.17 1.66 -20.17
C LYS A 114 -13.91 1.46 -21.02
N VAL A 115 -12.89 0.81 -20.47
CA VAL A 115 -11.64 0.49 -21.18
C VAL A 115 -11.92 -0.36 -22.42
N GLY A 116 -12.81 -1.36 -22.33
CA GLY A 116 -13.19 -2.21 -23.47
C GLY A 116 -13.94 -1.50 -24.60
N LYS A 117 -14.50 -0.30 -24.36
CA LYS A 117 -15.14 0.53 -25.40
C LYS A 117 -14.14 1.43 -26.14
N MET A 118 -12.90 1.52 -25.68
CA MET A 118 -11.88 2.38 -26.28
C MET A 118 -11.19 1.67 -27.44
N LYS A 119 -10.85 2.43 -28.48
CA LYS A 119 -10.05 1.93 -29.61
C LYS A 119 -8.63 1.50 -29.19
N SER A 120 -8.12 2.15 -28.16
CA SER A 120 -6.81 1.91 -27.54
C SER A 120 -7.01 1.85 -26.03
N PRO A 121 -7.15 0.65 -25.43
CA PRO A 121 -7.46 0.54 -24.03
C PRO A 121 -6.25 0.99 -23.19
N SER A 122 -6.35 2.19 -22.64
CA SER A 122 -5.38 2.73 -21.69
C SER A 122 -6.10 3.29 -20.47
N CYS A 123 -5.51 3.08 -19.30
CA CYS A 123 -5.91 3.73 -18.06
C CYS A 123 -4.67 4.16 -17.30
N CYS A 124 -4.82 5.10 -16.41
CA CYS A 124 -3.79 5.56 -15.50
C CYS A 124 -4.21 5.21 -14.06
N LEU A 125 -3.28 4.72 -13.24
CA LEU A 125 -3.56 4.30 -11.87
C LEU A 125 -2.76 5.14 -10.87
N ASP A 126 -3.45 5.97 -10.11
CA ASP A 126 -2.84 6.88 -9.16
C ASP A 126 -2.91 6.25 -7.77
N ILE A 127 -1.77 5.81 -7.25
CA ILE A 127 -1.67 5.11 -5.96
C ILE A 127 -1.17 6.09 -4.92
N THR A 128 -2.00 6.39 -3.91
CA THR A 128 -1.64 7.26 -2.79
C THR A 128 -1.66 6.46 -1.50
N GLN A 129 -0.55 6.43 -0.76
CA GLN A 129 -0.53 5.81 0.55
C GLN A 129 -1.40 6.61 1.53
N ILE A 130 -2.41 5.96 2.09
CA ILE A 130 -3.16 6.50 3.22
C ILE A 130 -2.20 6.40 4.40
N HIS A 131 -1.61 7.52 4.78
CA HIS A 131 -1.04 7.58 6.11
C HIS A 131 -2.23 7.40 7.05
N GLN A 132 -2.29 6.27 7.76
CA GLN A 132 -3.14 6.18 8.94
C GLN A 132 -2.67 7.33 9.83
N GLU A 133 -3.41 8.43 9.85
CA GLU A 133 -3.18 9.51 10.79
C GLU A 133 -3.29 8.84 12.16
N ALA A 134 -2.15 8.68 12.83
CA ALA A 134 -2.04 7.97 14.08
C ALA A 134 -2.83 8.74 15.15
N GLY A 135 -4.13 8.43 15.24
CA GLY A 135 -5.10 9.14 16.06
C GLY A 135 -5.36 10.56 15.56
N HIS A 136 -6.64 10.90 15.39
CA HIS A 136 -7.04 12.30 15.44
C HIS A 136 -6.42 12.91 16.70
N ALA A 137 -5.53 13.89 16.53
CA ALA A 137 -5.07 14.71 17.64
C ALA A 137 -6.29 15.49 18.14
N ASP A 138 -6.91 15.01 19.22
CA ASP A 138 -7.82 15.83 20.00
C ASP A 138 -6.99 16.66 20.99
N GLU A 139 -7.60 17.68 21.58
CA GLU A 139 -6.94 18.54 22.58
C GLU A 139 -6.34 17.74 23.75
N ASN A 140 -6.79 16.51 23.97
CA ASN A 140 -6.42 15.68 25.11
C ASN A 140 -5.42 14.56 24.79
N THR A 141 -5.17 14.27 23.52
CA THR A 141 -4.35 13.14 23.07
C THR A 141 -3.39 13.64 22.00
N PRO A 142 -2.16 14.06 22.38
CA PRO A 142 -1.20 14.53 21.40
C PRO A 142 -0.88 13.40 20.40
N PRO A 143 -0.56 13.74 19.14
CA PRO A 143 -0.22 12.76 18.12
C PRO A 143 0.87 11.85 18.66
N ASN A 144 0.63 10.53 18.61
CA ASN A 144 1.53 9.52 19.14
C ASN A 144 2.77 9.41 18.23
N HIS A 145 3.62 10.43 18.29
CA HIS A 145 4.85 10.54 17.53
C HIS A 145 5.99 10.08 18.42
N TYR A 146 6.80 9.14 17.95
CA TYR A 146 7.98 8.58 18.65
C TYR A 146 8.99 9.62 19.19
N LEU A 147 8.86 10.90 18.80
CA LEU A 147 9.62 12.02 19.37
C LEU A 147 9.21 12.35 20.81
N PHE A 148 8.04 11.87 21.26
CA PHE A 148 7.49 12.06 22.60
C PHE A 148 7.64 10.82 23.52
N ASP A 149 7.89 9.63 22.97
CA ASP A 149 7.85 8.36 23.72
C ASP A 149 9.10 8.05 24.56
N ALA A 150 10.19 8.83 24.40
CA ALA A 150 11.39 8.67 25.22
C ALA A 150 12.07 10.01 25.47
N MET A 151 11.47 10.84 26.33
CA MET A 151 12.20 11.97 26.91
C MET A 151 13.07 11.51 28.07
N ASP A 152 14.35 11.23 27.79
CA ASP A 152 15.39 11.17 28.81
C ASP A 152 15.38 12.52 29.58
N PRO A 153 15.21 12.52 30.92
CA PRO A 153 15.15 13.75 31.71
C PRO A 153 16.37 14.67 31.54
N ARG A 154 17.50 14.15 31.04
CA ARG A 154 18.69 14.98 30.72
C ARG A 154 18.59 15.72 29.39
N SER A 155 17.76 15.26 28.45
CA SER A 155 17.52 15.89 27.15
C SER A 155 16.54 17.07 27.24
N LEU A 156 15.67 17.07 28.27
CA LEU A 156 14.69 18.12 28.53
C LEU A 156 15.32 19.52 28.70
N VAL A 157 16.45 19.62 29.40
CA VAL A 157 17.10 20.92 29.65
C VAL A 157 17.59 21.57 28.35
N LYS A 158 18.08 20.77 27.39
CA LYS A 158 18.57 21.28 26.11
C LYS A 158 17.42 21.63 25.15
N LYS A 159 16.35 20.83 25.16
CA LYS A 159 15.17 21.08 24.30
C LYS A 159 14.33 22.26 24.80
N LEU A 160 14.26 22.50 26.11
CA LEU A 160 13.51 23.64 26.68
C LEU A 160 14.06 24.98 26.19
N LEU A 161 15.39 25.13 26.09
CA LEU A 161 16.03 26.34 25.56
C LEU A 161 15.69 26.56 24.07
N LEU A 162 15.63 25.48 23.28
CA LEU A 162 15.28 25.55 21.87
C LEU A 162 13.81 25.95 21.68
N LEU A 163 12.93 25.42 22.52
CA LEU A 163 11.50 25.71 22.49
C LEU A 163 11.22 27.17 22.90
N GLN A 164 11.90 27.64 23.94
CA GLN A 164 11.83 29.04 24.38
C GLN A 164 12.35 30.00 23.29
N THR A 165 13.43 29.62 22.60
CA THR A 165 13.95 30.39 21.45
C THR A 165 12.94 30.46 20.30
N ARG A 166 12.26 29.35 19.96
CA ARG A 166 11.24 29.32 18.90
C ARG A 166 9.97 30.08 19.27
N LEU A 167 9.52 29.99 20.53
CA LEU A 167 8.38 30.77 21.03
C LEU A 167 8.66 32.28 20.95
N GLN A 168 9.89 32.70 21.23
CA GLN A 168 10.29 34.10 21.07
C GLN A 168 10.28 34.54 19.60
N GLN A 169 10.66 33.65 18.67
CA GLN A 169 10.63 33.94 17.23
C GLN A 169 9.22 34.00 16.63
N HIS A 170 8.27 33.19 17.11
CA HIS A 170 6.90 33.20 16.59
C HIS A 170 6.07 34.41 17.02
N LYS A 171 6.47 35.11 18.09
CA LYS A 171 5.75 36.30 18.55
C LYS A 171 5.86 37.50 17.58
N ASP A 172 6.84 37.46 16.66
CA ASP A 172 7.08 38.51 15.68
C ASP A 172 6.52 38.21 14.27
N GLN A 173 5.93 37.04 14.02
CA GLN A 173 5.34 36.71 12.71
C GLN A 173 3.90 36.18 12.87
N GLY A 174 2.94 37.09 12.72
CA GLY A 174 1.52 36.75 12.63
C GLY A 174 1.15 36.11 11.29
N GLN A 175 1.39 34.81 11.13
CA GLN A 175 0.89 34.06 9.98
C GLN A 175 0.25 32.73 10.37
N VAL A 176 -0.89 32.48 9.75
CA VAL A 176 -1.84 31.37 9.95
C VAL A 176 -1.30 30.09 9.29
N PRO A 177 -1.40 28.90 9.90
CA PRO A 177 -0.87 27.67 9.29
C PRO A 177 -1.74 27.17 8.13
N THR A 178 -1.12 27.03 6.95
CA THR A 178 -1.70 26.39 5.77
C THR A 178 -1.51 24.88 5.81
N ILE A 179 -2.60 24.16 5.53
CA ILE A 179 -2.78 22.71 5.53
C ILE A 179 -1.82 22.07 4.51
N THR A 180 -1.17 20.97 4.90
CA THR A 180 -0.20 20.22 4.08
C THR A 180 -0.95 19.15 3.28
N ILE A 181 -0.91 19.22 1.95
CA ILE A 181 -1.61 18.30 1.04
C ILE A 181 -0.68 17.13 0.69
N ALA A 182 -1.21 15.91 0.77
CA ALA A 182 -0.50 14.65 0.54
C ALA A 182 -0.10 14.43 -0.95
N PRO A 183 0.96 13.64 -1.21
CA PRO A 183 1.52 13.46 -2.55
C PRO A 183 0.65 12.58 -3.46
N VAL A 184 0.51 12.98 -4.72
CA VAL A 184 -0.23 12.26 -5.78
C VAL A 184 0.77 11.59 -6.72
N VAL A 185 0.63 10.28 -6.94
CA VAL A 185 1.41 9.50 -7.92
C VAL A 185 0.60 9.40 -9.21
N HIS A 186 1.21 9.66 -10.37
CA HIS A 186 0.52 9.57 -11.67
C HIS A 186 1.13 8.47 -12.55
N VAL A 187 0.34 7.48 -12.98
CA VAL A 187 0.82 6.29 -13.73
C VAL A 187 0.27 6.24 -15.15
N ASN A 188 1.03 6.69 -16.16
CA ASN A 188 0.58 6.59 -17.54
C ASN A 188 0.93 5.23 -18.16
N ILE A 189 -0.06 4.42 -18.55
CA ILE A 189 0.09 3.10 -19.20
C ILE A 189 0.01 3.27 -20.73
N PRO A 190 1.11 3.04 -21.49
CA PRO A 190 1.08 3.10 -22.95
C PRO A 190 0.44 1.85 -23.57
N ASN A 191 -0.32 2.08 -24.66
CA ASN A 191 -1.13 1.10 -25.38
C ASN A 191 -0.30 0.01 -26.12
N ASP A 192 1.00 0.22 -26.34
CA ASP A 192 1.85 -0.68 -27.16
C ASP A 192 2.28 -1.97 -26.45
N LEU A 193 1.92 -2.16 -25.19
CA LEU A 193 2.25 -3.37 -24.41
C LEU A 193 1.11 -4.40 -24.38
N LEU A 194 0.05 -4.20 -25.17
CA LEU A 194 -1.07 -5.14 -25.35
C LEU A 194 -0.79 -6.24 -26.37
N GLN A 195 0.44 -6.36 -26.86
CA GLN A 195 0.78 -7.46 -27.74
C GLN A 195 0.77 -8.77 -26.94
N PRO A 196 0.13 -9.84 -27.46
CA PRO A 196 0.16 -11.15 -26.83
C PRO A 196 1.62 -11.60 -26.76
N PHE A 197 2.19 -11.60 -25.56
CA PHE A 197 3.46 -12.25 -25.33
C PHE A 197 3.34 -13.71 -25.80
N PRO A 198 4.37 -14.28 -26.46
CA PRO A 198 4.37 -15.69 -26.81
C PRO A 198 4.12 -16.47 -25.52
N LEU A 199 3.09 -17.33 -25.56
CA LEU A 199 2.64 -18.19 -24.46
C LEU A 199 3.86 -18.75 -23.72
N ALA A 200 4.20 -18.12 -22.60
CA ALA A 200 5.11 -18.70 -21.65
C ALA A 200 4.51 -20.06 -21.25
N PRO A 201 5.32 -21.12 -21.12
CA PRO A 201 4.83 -22.41 -20.67
C PRO A 201 3.99 -22.18 -19.42
N ALA A 202 2.76 -22.70 -19.44
CA ALA A 202 1.75 -22.48 -18.42
C ALA A 202 2.43 -22.50 -17.04
N PRO A 203 2.24 -21.46 -16.19
CA PRO A 203 2.77 -21.48 -14.85
C PRO A 203 2.30 -22.78 -14.23
N GLN A 204 3.25 -23.67 -13.94
CA GLN A 204 2.91 -24.89 -13.25
C GLN A 204 2.17 -24.44 -11.99
N PRO A 205 0.99 -25.02 -11.69
CA PRO A 205 0.32 -24.70 -10.44
C PRO A 205 1.40 -24.83 -9.37
N LEU A 206 1.70 -23.75 -8.64
CA LEU A 206 2.57 -23.78 -7.48
C LEU A 206 1.91 -24.81 -6.57
N GLY A 207 2.33 -26.07 -6.70
CA GLY A 207 1.58 -27.20 -6.19
C GLY A 207 1.63 -27.07 -4.70
N ASN A 208 0.50 -26.65 -4.08
CA ASN A 208 0.31 -26.34 -2.67
C ASN A 208 1.58 -26.61 -1.86
N GLY A 209 2.56 -25.73 -2.02
CA GLY A 209 3.91 -26.00 -1.58
C GLY A 209 3.83 -25.93 -0.08
N ALA A 210 3.71 -27.08 0.58
CA ALA A 210 3.53 -27.14 2.01
C ALA A 210 4.76 -26.46 2.62
N ILE A 211 4.57 -25.24 3.11
CA ILE A 211 5.68 -24.43 3.60
C ILE A 211 6.12 -25.12 4.89
N PRO A 212 7.34 -25.70 4.93
CA PRO A 212 7.82 -26.36 6.12
C PRO A 212 7.94 -25.33 7.26
N LEU A 213 7.70 -25.77 8.49
CA LEU A 213 7.75 -24.87 9.64
C LEU A 213 9.16 -24.32 9.87
N ILE A 214 10.18 -25.17 9.62
CA ILE A 214 11.59 -24.80 9.63
C ILE A 214 12.02 -24.44 8.19
N PRO A 215 12.49 -23.21 7.95
CA PRO A 215 13.11 -22.85 6.67
C PRO A 215 14.29 -23.76 6.34
N SER A 216 14.48 -24.09 5.06
CA SER A 216 15.54 -25.01 4.59
C SER A 216 16.98 -24.58 4.89
N HIS A 217 17.20 -23.34 5.33
CA HIS A 217 18.51 -22.82 5.73
C HIS A 217 18.80 -22.92 7.23
N LEU A 218 17.83 -23.38 8.03
CA LEU A 218 17.96 -23.54 9.48
C LEU A 218 17.99 -25.02 9.83
N ILE A 219 18.83 -25.37 10.82
CA ILE A 219 18.91 -26.72 11.34
C ILE A 219 18.06 -26.78 12.62
N PRO A 220 17.32 -27.89 12.84
CA PRO A 220 16.64 -28.14 14.10
C PRO A 220 17.58 -27.91 15.30
N GLY A 221 17.08 -27.23 16.34
CA GLY A 221 17.84 -26.99 17.56
C GLY A 221 18.13 -28.28 18.34
N PRO A 222 18.76 -28.17 19.53
CA PRO A 222 19.04 -29.32 20.37
C PRO A 222 17.75 -30.06 20.73
N ASN A 223 17.82 -31.40 20.78
CA ASN A 223 16.67 -32.23 21.11
C ASN A 223 16.20 -31.94 22.54
N MET A 224 14.94 -31.52 22.68
CA MET A 224 14.29 -31.22 23.95
C MET A 224 12.82 -31.64 23.88
N ASP A 225 12.27 -32.00 25.04
CA ASP A 225 10.86 -32.35 25.18
C ASP A 225 9.97 -31.13 24.91
N ILE A 226 8.74 -31.37 24.42
CA ILE A 226 7.82 -30.29 24.04
C ILE A 226 7.46 -29.38 25.23
N GLU A 227 7.33 -29.92 26.44
CA GLU A 227 7.07 -29.12 27.64
C GLU A 227 8.26 -28.18 27.94
N ALA A 228 9.49 -28.71 27.91
CA ALA A 228 10.70 -27.91 28.10
C ALA A 228 10.87 -26.85 27.01
N PHE A 229 10.47 -27.16 25.77
CA PHE A 229 10.46 -26.20 24.66
C PHE A 229 9.45 -25.07 24.90
N CYS A 230 8.22 -25.41 25.31
CA CYS A 230 7.17 -24.42 25.58
C CYS A 230 7.57 -23.49 26.73
N ASP A 231 8.17 -24.03 27.80
CA ASP A 231 8.68 -23.25 28.92
C ASP A 231 9.85 -22.34 28.51
N ALA A 232 10.81 -22.86 27.73
CA ALA A 232 11.98 -22.11 27.28
C ALA A 232 11.62 -20.95 26.34
N GLN A 233 10.60 -21.13 25.49
CA GLN A 233 10.14 -20.11 24.53
C GLN A 233 8.97 -19.27 25.03
N GLN A 234 8.50 -19.49 26.28
CA GLN A 234 7.35 -18.80 26.88
C GLN A 234 6.08 -18.87 26.01
N LEU A 235 5.81 -20.04 25.43
CA LEU A 235 4.62 -20.25 24.60
C LEU A 235 3.36 -20.34 25.47
N SER A 236 2.22 -19.91 24.92
CA SER A 236 0.92 -20.07 25.57
C SER A 236 0.62 -21.55 25.87
N HIS A 237 -0.03 -21.80 27.01
CA HIS A 237 -0.50 -23.15 27.38
C HIS A 237 -1.42 -23.76 26.32
N SER A 238 -2.17 -22.94 25.55
CA SER A 238 -3.01 -23.42 24.44
C SER A 238 -2.20 -24.15 23.37
N ILE A 239 -1.01 -23.64 23.05
CA ILE A 239 -0.11 -24.22 22.05
C ILE A 239 0.48 -25.52 22.59
N CYS A 240 0.95 -25.51 23.84
CA CYS A 240 1.51 -26.70 24.50
C CYS A 240 0.49 -27.85 24.56
N ASP A 241 -0.73 -27.59 25.03
CA ASP A 241 -1.81 -28.57 25.10
C ASP A 241 -2.18 -29.12 23.72
N CYS A 242 -2.18 -28.27 22.69
CA CYS A 242 -2.45 -28.68 21.32
C CYS A 242 -1.37 -29.63 20.79
N LEU A 243 -0.09 -29.32 21.02
CA LEU A 243 1.03 -30.17 20.60
C LEU A 243 1.03 -31.52 21.34
N LEU A 244 0.79 -31.52 22.65
CA LEU A 244 0.70 -32.75 23.45
C LEU A 244 -0.50 -33.61 23.07
N ARG A 245 -1.65 -33.00 22.75
CA ARG A 245 -2.85 -33.70 22.25
C ARG A 245 -2.56 -34.43 20.93
N ASN A 246 -1.76 -33.83 20.06
CA ASN A 246 -1.31 -34.40 18.79
C ASN A 246 -0.07 -35.32 18.93
N LYS A 247 0.29 -35.71 20.16
CA LYS A 247 1.38 -36.65 20.47
C LYS A 247 2.77 -36.20 20.02
N PHE A 248 3.01 -34.89 19.91
CA PHE A 248 4.38 -34.39 19.78
C PHE A 248 5.10 -34.57 21.11
N MET A 249 6.11 -35.45 21.12
CA MET A 249 6.93 -35.71 22.31
C MET A 249 8.18 -34.83 22.33
N GLN A 250 8.77 -34.55 21.17
CA GLN A 250 10.06 -33.87 21.03
C GLN A 250 10.00 -32.71 20.03
N ALA A 251 10.73 -31.63 20.29
CA ALA A 251 10.82 -30.46 19.42
C ALA A 251 11.41 -30.76 18.03
N HIS A 252 12.19 -31.83 17.89
CA HIS A 252 12.71 -32.27 16.59
C HIS A 252 11.61 -32.65 15.59
N GLY A 253 10.42 -33.03 16.08
CA GLY A 253 9.27 -33.34 15.23
C GLY A 253 8.81 -32.17 14.34
N PHE A 254 9.14 -30.93 14.71
CA PHE A 254 8.79 -29.73 13.94
C PHE A 254 9.42 -29.67 12.54
N GLU A 255 10.47 -30.45 12.27
CA GLU A 255 11.07 -30.55 10.93
C GLU A 255 10.08 -31.10 9.89
N PHE A 256 9.18 -31.98 10.31
CA PHE A 256 8.22 -32.65 9.42
C PHE A 256 6.85 -31.99 9.42
N VAL A 257 6.65 -30.95 10.24
CA VAL A 257 5.35 -30.27 10.38
C VAL A 257 5.26 -29.12 9.40
N THR A 258 4.14 -29.04 8.70
CA THR A 258 3.82 -27.95 7.78
C THR A 258 2.83 -26.97 8.42
N VAL A 259 2.75 -25.76 7.88
CA VAL A 259 1.76 -24.77 8.35
C VAL A 259 0.33 -25.28 8.19
N GLN A 260 0.07 -26.15 7.21
CA GLN A 260 -1.26 -26.73 7.01
C GLN A 260 -1.59 -27.73 8.12
N ASP A 261 -0.63 -28.57 8.53
CA ASP A 261 -0.84 -29.52 9.63
C ASP A 261 -1.18 -28.77 10.93
N LEU A 262 -0.54 -27.62 11.20
CA LEU A 262 -0.86 -26.80 12.37
C LEU A 262 -2.29 -26.23 12.32
N LYS A 263 -2.78 -25.85 11.14
CA LYS A 263 -4.18 -25.42 10.96
C LYS A 263 -5.14 -26.59 11.18
N ASP A 264 -4.79 -27.77 10.66
CA ASP A 264 -5.60 -28.99 10.80
C ASP A 264 -5.63 -29.47 12.27
N MET A 265 -4.61 -29.15 13.06
CA MET A 265 -4.59 -29.34 14.52
C MET A 265 -5.47 -28.34 15.29
N GLY A 266 -6.02 -27.32 14.62
CA GLY A 266 -6.92 -26.33 15.21
C GLY A 266 -6.20 -25.15 15.88
N LEU A 267 -4.94 -24.88 15.54
CA LEU A 267 -4.25 -23.67 16.01
C LEU A 267 -4.79 -22.43 15.27
N VAL A 268 -5.01 -21.35 16.01
CA VAL A 268 -5.38 -20.05 15.45
C VAL A 268 -4.16 -19.38 14.80
N PHE A 269 -4.39 -18.42 13.91
CA PHE A 269 -3.32 -17.77 13.16
C PHE A 269 -2.26 -17.09 14.06
N GLY A 270 -2.69 -16.48 15.18
CA GLY A 270 -1.78 -15.88 16.18
C GLY A 270 -0.83 -16.92 16.78
N ASP A 271 -1.39 -18.01 17.31
CA ASP A 271 -0.65 -19.14 17.86
C ASP A 271 0.35 -19.75 16.86
N ILE A 272 -0.03 -19.84 15.58
CA ILE A 272 0.87 -20.31 14.51
C ILE A 272 2.04 -19.33 14.31
N ALA A 273 1.80 -18.01 14.37
CA ALA A 273 2.85 -17.02 14.23
C ALA A 273 3.84 -17.07 15.41
N ASP A 274 3.33 -17.21 16.64
CA ASP A 274 4.13 -17.34 17.86
C ASP A 274 4.97 -18.62 17.83
N LEU A 275 4.37 -19.75 17.45
CA LEU A 275 5.08 -21.02 17.29
C LEU A 275 6.18 -20.92 16.21
N LYS A 276 5.91 -20.27 15.08
CA LYS A 276 6.93 -20.04 14.03
C LYS A 276 8.09 -19.19 14.54
N ASN A 277 7.80 -18.17 15.34
CA ASN A 277 8.84 -17.34 15.92
C ASN A 277 9.69 -18.13 16.93
N ALA A 278 9.05 -18.92 17.79
CA ALA A 278 9.71 -19.80 18.76
C ALA A 278 10.57 -20.89 18.10
N VAL A 279 10.10 -21.49 17.01
CA VAL A 279 10.89 -22.47 16.24
C VAL A 279 12.09 -21.79 15.59
N ARG A 280 11.95 -20.57 15.08
CA ARG A 280 13.05 -19.80 14.49
C ARG A 280 14.12 -19.45 15.52
N SER A 281 13.74 -19.02 16.72
CA SER A 281 14.68 -18.71 17.81
C SER A 281 15.38 -19.95 18.38
N TRP A 282 14.69 -21.10 18.40
CA TRP A 282 15.27 -22.38 18.83
C TRP A 282 16.21 -23.00 17.78
N SER A 283 15.91 -22.83 16.49
CA SER A 283 16.73 -23.35 15.40
C SER A 283 18.09 -22.66 15.32
N VAL A 284 19.11 -23.42 14.90
CA VAL A 284 20.49 -22.90 14.79
C VAL A 284 20.79 -22.61 13.32
N ALA A 285 21.37 -21.44 13.05
CA ALA A 285 21.85 -21.11 11.72
C ALA A 285 22.99 -22.06 11.32
N HIS A 286 22.92 -22.59 10.10
CA HIS A 286 24.00 -23.40 9.55
C HIS A 286 25.21 -22.49 9.27
N ASN A 287 26.17 -22.44 10.20
CA ASN A 287 27.45 -21.76 9.98
C ASN A 287 28.28 -22.66 9.05
N HIS A 288 28.33 -22.29 7.77
CA HIS A 288 29.06 -23.00 6.73
C HIS A 288 30.46 -22.42 6.50
#